data_AF-A0AB33WKI0-F1
#
_entry.id   AF-A0AB33WKI0-F1
#
_cell.length_a   1.000
_cell.length_b   1.000
_cell.length_c   1.000
_cell.angle_alpha   90.00
_cell.angle_beta   90.00
_cell.angle_gamma   90.00
#
_symmetry.space_group_name_H-M   'P 1'
#
loop_
_entity.id
_entity.type
_entity.pdbx_description
1 polymer ?
#
loop_
_entity_poly.entity_id
_entity_poly.type
_entity_poly.pdbx_seq_one_letter_code
_entity_poly.pdbx_strand_id
1 'polypeptide(L)'
;MKWGSSRRDHDLILAVWPRFEPHYDYWHMQELAYREGKAPFWRARRVPTESGYVRNDVYKDELAAKSTAEILNSELLGKIETIADSVVRQSLRLRAVKSVQAKQRLANEEKLMLAEARRRSANLPRVSMNALELHPSAEIFRKSLFQKLQEMPYLNLCQVAPRVYMQHQGENRWTVAFDGSTKGADFALRAQIANGFGFGYRDHWGKVKGEIRKMLLPRANQLLQLASVKHLLDDALRAGDRMLVCNGVVFWYEPDGDVGWQVKQTSQIDSETGEAIWREGTILSTNHGRIVVLPYIKESGEMVKGHTKNGPGDGPAKPRHAQHYVEIPFKSLKDDLMIGLFGELPYE
;
A
#
# COMPACT_ATOMS: atom_id res chain seq x y z
N MET A 1 11.27 -20.78 25.34
CA MET A 1 9.84 -21.02 25.63
C MET A 1 9.38 -22.20 24.78
N LYS A 2 8.66 -23.17 25.35
CA LYS A 2 8.11 -24.31 24.59
C LYS A 2 6.84 -23.87 23.86
N TRP A 3 6.59 -24.42 22.67
CA TRP A 3 5.36 -24.15 21.95
C TRP A 3 4.13 -24.55 22.78
N GLY A 4 3.06 -23.74 22.75
CA GLY A 4 1.81 -24.02 23.47
C GLY A 4 1.83 -23.64 24.95
N SER A 5 3.00 -23.28 25.50
CA SER A 5 3.12 -22.84 26.90
C SER A 5 2.65 -21.40 27.13
N SER A 6 2.45 -20.62 26.06
CA SER A 6 1.96 -19.26 26.16
C SER A 6 0.49 -19.16 25.76
N ARG A 7 -0.31 -18.39 26.51
CA ARG A 7 -1.72 -18.11 26.16
C ARG A 7 -1.87 -17.59 24.73
N ARG A 8 -0.87 -16.87 24.21
CA ARG A 8 -0.92 -16.35 22.83
C ARG A 8 -0.90 -17.44 21.76
N ASP A 9 -0.36 -18.61 22.06
CA ASP A 9 -0.21 -19.71 21.10
C ASP A 9 -1.58 -20.36 20.78
N HIS A 10 -2.61 -20.04 21.57
CA HIS A 10 -3.98 -20.52 21.45
C HIS A 10 -4.95 -19.47 20.90
N ASP A 11 -4.47 -18.26 20.57
CA ASP A 11 -5.33 -17.24 19.95
C ASP A 11 -5.74 -17.69 18.54
N LEU A 12 -6.99 -17.40 18.15
CA LEU A 12 -7.42 -17.61 16.77
C LEU A 12 -6.63 -16.67 15.86
N ILE A 13 -5.98 -17.23 14.85
CA ILE A 13 -5.26 -16.45 13.85
C ILE A 13 -6.15 -16.30 12.62
N LEU A 14 -6.41 -15.06 12.21
CA LEU A 14 -7.28 -14.75 11.09
C LEU A 14 -6.53 -14.66 9.77
N ALA A 15 -5.31 -14.14 9.79
CA ALA A 15 -4.51 -13.88 8.60
C ALA A 15 -3.02 -13.75 8.96
N VAL A 16 -2.17 -13.75 7.94
CA VAL A 16 -0.74 -13.45 8.03
C VAL A 16 -0.31 -12.43 6.97
N TRP A 17 0.77 -11.71 7.26
CA TRP A 17 1.35 -10.73 6.34
C TRP A 17 2.86 -10.58 6.54
N PRO A 18 3.68 -10.63 5.48
CA PRO A 18 5.12 -10.44 5.60
C PRO A 18 5.46 -8.95 5.73
N ARG A 19 6.25 -8.60 6.75
CA ARG A 19 6.76 -7.24 6.97
C ARG A 19 8.28 -7.27 6.92
N PHE A 20 8.87 -6.45 6.05
CA PHE A 20 10.31 -6.25 6.01
C PHE A 20 10.78 -5.52 7.27
N GLU A 21 11.84 -6.04 7.90
CA GLU A 21 12.53 -5.43 9.02
C GLU A 21 13.92 -4.97 8.57
N PRO A 22 14.07 -3.68 8.22
CA PRO A 22 15.29 -3.18 7.57
C PRO A 22 16.53 -3.27 8.45
N HIS A 23 16.36 -3.35 9.77
CA HIS A 23 17.48 -3.44 10.70
C HIS A 23 18.25 -4.75 10.59
N TYR A 24 17.53 -5.83 10.32
CA TYR A 24 18.12 -7.16 10.23
C TYR A 24 18.14 -7.75 8.82
N ASP A 25 17.59 -7.02 7.85
CA ASP A 25 17.55 -7.42 6.44
C ASP A 25 16.84 -8.76 6.22
N TYR A 26 15.67 -8.91 6.84
CA TYR A 26 14.80 -10.06 6.63
C TYR A 26 13.33 -9.69 6.80
N TRP A 27 12.46 -10.55 6.27
CA TRP A 27 11.02 -10.44 6.36
C TRP A 27 10.53 -11.23 7.56
N HIS A 28 9.82 -10.58 8.49
CA HIS A 28 9.07 -11.28 9.53
C HIS A 28 7.66 -11.53 9.05
N MET A 29 7.16 -12.75 9.22
CA MET A 29 5.74 -12.99 9.12
C MET A 29 5.04 -12.39 10.34
N GLN A 30 4.02 -11.58 10.11
CA GLN A 30 3.08 -11.14 11.14
C GLN A 30 1.83 -11.99 11.08
N GLU A 31 1.19 -12.19 12.24
CA GLU A 31 -0.11 -12.84 12.36
C GLU A 31 -1.15 -11.85 12.90
N LEU A 32 -2.36 -11.90 12.34
CA LEU A 32 -3.52 -11.15 12.80
C LEU A 32 -4.26 -12.01 13.84
N ALA A 33 -3.99 -11.75 15.10
CA ALA A 33 -4.60 -12.48 16.20
C ALA A 33 -5.98 -11.90 16.54
N TYR A 34 -6.93 -12.79 16.77
CA TYR A 34 -8.27 -12.50 17.24
C TYR A 34 -8.49 -13.04 18.65
N ARG A 35 -9.15 -12.22 19.47
CA ARG A 35 -9.66 -12.59 20.78
C ARG A 35 -11.07 -12.08 20.87
N GLU A 36 -11.97 -12.90 21.40
CA GLU A 36 -13.35 -12.51 21.61
C GLU A 36 -13.46 -11.21 22.42
N GLY A 37 -14.35 -10.33 22.00
CA GLY A 37 -14.53 -9.00 22.60
C GLY A 37 -13.41 -7.99 22.33
N LYS A 38 -12.41 -8.30 21.49
CA LYS A 38 -11.32 -7.37 21.12
C LYS A 38 -11.19 -7.22 19.61
N ALA A 39 -10.74 -6.03 19.19
CA ALA A 39 -10.34 -5.80 17.81
C ALA A 39 -9.14 -6.70 17.45
N PRO A 40 -9.12 -7.29 16.25
CA PRO A 40 -7.96 -8.04 15.77
C PRO A 40 -6.69 -7.17 15.75
N PHE A 41 -5.54 -7.76 16.05
CA PHE A 41 -4.27 -7.02 16.09
C PHE A 41 -3.12 -7.81 15.49
N TRP A 42 -2.23 -7.09 14.82
CA TRP A 42 -1.03 -7.67 14.20
C TRP A 42 0.08 -7.84 15.22
N ARG A 43 0.77 -8.99 15.17
CA ARG A 43 1.98 -9.26 15.97
C ARG A 43 2.93 -10.17 15.22
N ALA A 44 4.19 -10.28 15.67
CA ALA A 44 5.14 -11.22 15.07
C ALA A 44 4.63 -12.66 15.21
N ARG A 45 4.59 -13.41 14.10
CA ARG A 45 4.20 -14.82 14.06
C ARG A 45 5.30 -15.68 14.66
N ARG A 46 4.87 -16.71 15.37
CA ARG A 46 5.74 -17.71 15.98
C ARG A 46 5.42 -19.07 15.37
N VAL A 47 6.44 -19.91 15.24
CA VAL A 47 6.31 -21.29 14.78
C VAL A 47 7.10 -22.22 15.68
N PRO A 48 6.68 -23.49 15.83
CA PRO A 48 7.43 -24.49 16.56
C PRO A 48 8.74 -24.84 15.83
N THR A 49 9.79 -25.12 16.59
CA THR A 49 11.00 -25.80 16.12
C THR A 49 10.80 -27.31 16.17
N GLU A 50 11.67 -28.07 15.49
CA GLU A 50 11.69 -29.54 15.57
C GLU A 50 11.81 -30.04 17.02
N SER A 51 12.54 -29.31 17.85
CA SER A 51 12.70 -29.56 19.28
C SER A 51 11.55 -29.07 20.17
N GLY A 52 10.44 -28.61 19.59
CA GLY A 52 9.24 -28.15 20.31
C GLY A 52 9.36 -26.78 20.98
N TYR A 53 10.41 -26.01 20.68
CA TYR A 53 10.59 -24.64 21.14
C TYR A 53 9.96 -23.65 20.17
N VAL A 54 9.87 -22.38 20.58
CA VAL A 54 9.31 -21.32 19.74
C VAL A 54 10.42 -20.57 19.01
N ARG A 55 10.26 -20.34 17.71
CA ARG A 55 11.06 -19.39 16.92
C ARG A 55 10.16 -18.38 16.18
N ASN A 56 10.76 -17.27 15.76
CA ASN A 56 10.10 -16.33 14.85
C ASN A 56 10.01 -16.93 13.45
N ASP A 57 8.92 -16.61 12.76
CA ASP A 57 8.71 -16.98 11.37
C ASP A 57 9.31 -15.91 10.46
N VAL A 58 10.49 -16.20 9.89
CA VAL A 58 11.33 -15.23 9.19
C VAL A 58 11.83 -15.77 7.86
N TYR A 59 11.99 -14.87 6.89
CA TYR A 59 12.36 -15.18 5.51
C TYR A 59 13.43 -14.19 5.03
N LYS A 60 14.42 -14.66 4.28
CA LYS A 60 15.44 -13.78 3.68
C LYS A 60 14.96 -13.08 2.41
N ASP A 61 13.97 -13.65 1.74
CA ASP A 61 13.53 -13.23 0.41
C ASP A 61 12.05 -12.77 0.45
N GLU A 62 11.75 -11.68 -0.28
CA GLU A 62 10.41 -11.10 -0.34
C GLU A 62 9.41 -12.05 -1.01
N LEU A 63 9.81 -12.68 -2.12
CA LEU A 63 8.94 -13.53 -2.92
C LEU A 63 8.55 -14.79 -2.13
N ALA A 64 9.52 -15.42 -1.49
CA ALA A 64 9.29 -16.55 -0.59
C ALA A 64 8.37 -16.18 0.58
N ALA A 65 8.57 -15.01 1.19
CA ALA A 65 7.72 -14.53 2.28
C ALA A 65 6.26 -14.30 1.84
N LYS A 66 6.07 -13.68 0.67
CA LYS A 66 4.74 -13.42 0.10
C LYS A 66 4.02 -14.70 -0.34
N SER A 67 4.69 -15.56 -1.10
CA SER A 67 4.12 -16.85 -1.52
C SER A 67 3.70 -17.69 -0.31
N THR A 68 4.53 -17.74 0.74
CA THR A 68 4.16 -18.45 1.97
C THR A 68 2.96 -17.80 2.67
N ALA A 69 2.88 -16.47 2.70
CA ALA A 69 1.74 -15.77 3.28
C ALA A 69 0.43 -16.05 2.52
N GLU A 70 0.46 -16.16 1.19
CA GLU A 70 -0.70 -16.50 0.36
C GLU A 70 -1.23 -17.90 0.69
N ILE A 71 -0.34 -18.89 0.74
CA ILE A 71 -0.68 -20.28 1.11
C ILE A 71 -1.30 -20.31 2.51
N LEU A 72 -0.62 -19.70 3.49
CA LEU A 72 -1.11 -19.65 4.87
C LEU A 72 -2.44 -18.92 5.01
N ASN A 73 -2.64 -17.82 4.28
CA ASN A 73 -3.93 -17.10 4.30
C ASN A 73 -5.07 -17.94 3.72
N SER A 74 -4.81 -18.74 2.69
CA SER A 74 -5.80 -19.68 2.16
C SER A 74 -6.18 -20.74 3.21
N GLU A 75 -5.20 -21.33 3.88
CA GLU A 75 -5.43 -22.31 4.96
C GLU A 75 -6.19 -21.70 6.15
N LEU A 76 -5.82 -20.48 6.57
CA LEU A 76 -6.48 -19.78 7.68
C LEU A 76 -7.92 -19.42 7.34
N LEU A 77 -8.22 -19.02 6.10
CA LEU A 77 -9.58 -18.85 5.63
C LEU A 77 -10.36 -20.18 5.70
N GLY A 78 -9.75 -21.28 5.27
CA GLY A 78 -10.36 -22.61 5.41
C GLY A 78 -10.74 -22.97 6.85
N LYS A 79 -9.91 -22.58 7.83
CA LYS A 79 -10.22 -22.76 9.27
C LYS A 79 -11.34 -21.85 9.76
N ILE A 80 -11.51 -20.65 9.19
CA ILE A 80 -12.64 -19.79 9.50
C ILE A 80 -13.94 -20.42 9.00
N GLU A 81 -13.91 -21.11 7.85
CA GLU A 81 -15.11 -21.73 7.26
C GLU A 81 -15.75 -22.83 8.12
N THR A 82 -14.98 -23.46 9.01
CA THR A 82 -15.46 -24.52 9.92
C THR A 82 -16.19 -23.98 11.16
N ILE A 83 -16.21 -22.66 11.36
CA ILE A 83 -16.94 -22.03 12.46
C ILE A 83 -18.45 -22.19 12.23
N ALA A 84 -19.15 -22.78 13.21
CA ALA A 84 -20.56 -23.14 13.09
C ALA A 84 -21.50 -21.93 13.02
N ASP A 85 -21.23 -20.89 13.83
CA ASP A 85 -22.01 -19.66 13.79
C ASP A 85 -21.73 -18.90 12.49
N SER A 86 -22.76 -18.79 11.65
CA SER A 86 -22.65 -18.18 10.32
C SER A 86 -22.36 -16.68 10.37
N VAL A 87 -22.85 -15.97 11.40
CA VAL A 87 -22.64 -14.52 11.59
C VAL A 87 -21.21 -14.27 12.02
N VAL A 88 -20.73 -15.03 13.01
CA VAL A 88 -19.34 -14.95 13.48
C VAL A 88 -18.36 -15.33 12.37
N ARG A 89 -18.62 -16.43 11.66
CA ARG A 89 -17.82 -16.88 10.51
C ARG A 89 -17.69 -15.77 9.46
N GLN A 90 -18.81 -15.19 9.03
CA GLN A 90 -18.80 -14.14 8.01
C GLN A 90 -18.05 -12.89 8.48
N SER A 91 -18.26 -12.46 9.72
CA SER A 91 -17.55 -11.32 10.32
C SER A 91 -16.03 -11.53 10.36
N LEU A 92 -15.58 -12.71 10.82
CA LEU A 92 -14.16 -13.05 10.89
C LEU A 92 -13.51 -13.18 9.51
N ARG A 93 -14.22 -13.78 8.55
CA ARG A 93 -13.79 -13.86 7.14
C ARG A 93 -13.55 -12.46 6.57
N LEU A 94 -14.50 -11.55 6.77
CA LEU A 94 -14.37 -10.16 6.31
C LEU A 94 -13.19 -9.44 6.97
N ARG A 95 -13.00 -9.62 8.29
CA ARG A 95 -11.86 -9.02 9.03
C ARG A 95 -10.52 -9.53 8.51
N ALA A 96 -10.40 -10.82 8.23
CA ALA A 96 -9.19 -11.42 7.66
C ALA A 96 -8.86 -10.80 6.30
N VAL A 97 -9.82 -10.86 5.37
CA VAL A 97 -9.64 -10.38 3.99
C VAL A 97 -9.29 -8.89 3.95
N LYS A 98 -10.00 -8.04 4.70
CA LYS A 98 -9.73 -6.59 4.75
C LYS A 98 -8.34 -6.27 5.28
N SER A 99 -7.92 -6.97 6.32
CA SER A 99 -6.65 -6.69 6.97
C SER A 99 -5.49 -7.00 6.04
N VAL A 100 -5.56 -8.09 5.28
CA VAL A 100 -4.57 -8.43 4.24
C VAL A 100 -4.61 -7.41 3.10
N GLN A 101 -5.80 -7.09 2.58
CA GLN A 101 -5.96 -6.09 1.51
C GLN A 101 -5.41 -4.72 1.92
N ALA A 102 -5.63 -4.28 3.16
CA ALA A 102 -5.11 -3.03 3.68
C ALA A 102 -3.58 -3.02 3.72
N LYS A 103 -2.95 -4.12 4.15
CA LYS A 103 -1.49 -4.27 4.16
C LYS A 103 -0.91 -4.28 2.74
N GLN A 104 -1.52 -5.04 1.83
CA GLN A 104 -1.13 -5.07 0.42
C GLN A 104 -1.20 -3.68 -0.22
N ARG A 105 -2.30 -2.95 -0.01
CA ARG A 105 -2.47 -1.59 -0.53
C ARG A 105 -1.39 -0.65 -0.04
N LEU A 106 -1.06 -0.69 1.25
CA LEU A 106 0.00 0.16 1.83
C LEU A 106 1.39 -0.19 1.26
N ALA A 107 1.67 -1.49 1.07
CA ALA A 107 2.93 -1.92 0.49
C ALA A 107 3.06 -1.51 -0.99
N ASN A 108 1.99 -1.69 -1.78
CA ASN A 108 1.96 -1.28 -3.18
C ASN A 108 2.09 0.24 -3.32
N GLU A 109 1.43 1.00 -2.45
CA GLU A 109 1.56 2.45 -2.38
C GLU A 109 3.03 2.88 -2.19
N GLU A 110 3.71 2.31 -1.20
CA GLU A 110 5.11 2.67 -0.92
C GLU A 110 6.07 2.26 -2.05
N LYS A 111 5.81 1.13 -2.73
CA LYS A 111 6.54 0.73 -3.95
C LYS A 111 6.39 1.75 -5.07
N LEU A 112 5.17 2.23 -5.32
CA LEU A 112 4.89 3.26 -6.32
C LEU A 112 5.58 4.59 -5.98
N MET A 113 5.50 5.00 -4.72
CA MET A 113 6.17 6.22 -4.26
C MET A 113 7.69 6.11 -4.44
N LEU A 114 8.29 4.95 -4.18
CA LEU A 114 9.72 4.73 -4.42
C LEU A 114 10.09 4.80 -5.89
N ALA A 115 9.33 4.12 -6.75
CA ALA A 115 9.56 4.16 -8.20
C ALA A 115 9.52 5.60 -8.73
N GLU A 116 8.54 6.39 -8.26
CA GLU A 116 8.43 7.79 -8.63
C GLU A 116 9.55 8.67 -8.08
N ALA A 117 9.97 8.45 -6.84
CA ALA A 117 11.10 9.17 -6.25
C ALA A 117 12.36 9.01 -7.13
N ARG A 118 12.58 7.79 -7.64
CA ARG A 118 13.67 7.48 -8.58
C ARG A 118 13.46 8.13 -9.95
N ARG A 119 12.26 8.05 -10.52
CA ARG A 119 11.94 8.66 -11.83
C ARG A 119 12.11 10.18 -11.82
N ARG A 120 11.57 10.87 -10.80
CA ARG A 120 11.71 12.34 -10.64
C ARG A 120 13.16 12.78 -10.51
N SER A 121 14.01 11.91 -9.98
CA SER A 121 15.42 12.18 -9.78
C SER A 121 16.32 11.67 -10.91
N ALA A 122 15.74 11.11 -11.98
CA ALA A 122 16.48 10.57 -13.11
C ALA A 122 17.38 11.60 -13.80
N ASN A 123 17.09 12.90 -13.65
CA ASN A 123 17.90 13.98 -14.22
C ASN A 123 18.76 14.72 -13.17
N LEU A 124 18.77 14.28 -11.90
CA LEU A 124 19.63 14.90 -10.90
C LEU A 124 21.12 14.57 -11.18
N PRO A 125 22.04 15.49 -10.84
CA PRO A 125 23.48 15.20 -10.97
C PRO A 125 23.88 14.01 -10.11
N ARG A 126 24.71 13.11 -10.65
CA ARG A 126 25.31 12.02 -9.87
C ARG A 126 26.68 12.45 -9.41
N VAL A 127 26.97 12.20 -8.13
CA VAL A 127 28.29 12.44 -7.55
C VAL A 127 29.25 11.37 -8.09
N SER A 128 30.44 11.79 -8.52
CA SER A 128 31.50 10.83 -8.89
C SER A 128 32.07 10.17 -7.64
N MET A 129 32.58 8.95 -7.75
CA MET A 129 33.10 8.23 -6.58
C MET A 129 34.20 9.00 -5.84
N ASN A 130 35.04 9.74 -6.58
CA ASN A 130 36.15 10.53 -6.04
C ASN A 130 35.70 11.86 -5.42
N ALA A 131 34.52 12.36 -5.79
CA ALA A 131 33.97 13.59 -5.24
C ALA A 131 33.28 13.41 -3.87
N LEU A 132 33.13 12.17 -3.38
CA LEU A 132 32.60 11.91 -2.05
C LEU A 132 33.64 12.28 -0.98
N GLU A 133 33.28 13.19 -0.07
CA GLU A 133 34.09 13.56 1.09
C GLU A 133 33.70 12.69 2.29
N LEU A 134 34.58 11.76 2.67
CA LEU A 134 34.35 10.82 3.77
C LEU A 134 35.45 10.96 4.83
N HIS A 135 35.10 10.69 6.08
CA HIS A 135 36.10 10.53 7.13
C HIS A 135 36.95 9.26 6.86
N PRO A 136 38.26 9.22 7.21
CA PRO A 136 39.12 8.05 6.97
C PRO A 136 38.55 6.72 7.48
N SER A 137 37.86 6.73 8.63
CA SER A 137 37.22 5.52 9.19
C SER A 137 36.01 5.02 8.39
N ALA A 138 35.43 5.84 7.52
CA ALA A 138 34.26 5.51 6.72
C ALA A 138 34.61 5.14 5.26
N GLU A 139 35.88 5.23 4.87
CA GLU A 139 36.34 4.92 3.51
C GLU A 139 36.00 3.50 3.05
N ILE A 140 35.97 2.55 3.99
CA ILE A 140 35.55 1.17 3.73
C ILE A 140 34.13 1.07 3.13
N PHE A 141 33.29 2.08 3.34
CA PHE A 141 31.92 2.14 2.84
C PHE A 141 31.74 2.95 1.55
N ARG A 142 32.81 3.57 1.01
CA ARG A 142 32.75 4.46 -0.16
C ARG A 142 32.03 3.81 -1.34
N LYS A 143 32.38 2.57 -1.67
CA LYS A 143 31.79 1.83 -2.79
C LYS A 143 30.28 1.62 -2.61
N SER A 144 29.87 1.19 -1.40
CA SER A 144 28.46 0.93 -1.06
C SER A 144 27.63 2.22 -1.10
N LEU A 145 28.15 3.30 -0.52
CA LEU A 145 27.52 4.62 -0.58
C LEU A 145 27.39 5.10 -2.03
N PHE A 146 28.47 5.04 -2.80
CA PHE A 146 28.47 5.45 -4.21
C PHE A 146 27.42 4.71 -5.02
N GLN A 147 27.33 3.38 -4.90
CA GLN A 147 26.33 2.57 -5.62
C GLN A 147 24.90 3.04 -5.30
N LYS A 148 24.59 3.28 -4.02
CA LYS A 148 23.27 3.77 -3.62
C LYS A 148 22.97 5.18 -4.15
N LEU A 149 23.97 6.05 -4.24
CA LEU A 149 23.80 7.40 -4.79
C LEU A 149 23.71 7.42 -6.32
N GLN A 150 24.18 6.40 -7.02
CA GLN A 150 23.92 6.27 -8.46
C GLN A 150 22.43 5.99 -8.73
N GLU A 151 21.80 5.16 -7.91
CA GLU A 151 20.37 4.85 -8.02
C GLU A 151 19.49 5.97 -7.44
N MET A 152 19.91 6.55 -6.32
CA MET A 152 19.11 7.51 -5.54
C MET A 152 20.01 8.69 -5.13
N PRO A 153 20.31 9.62 -6.06
CA PRO A 153 21.25 10.74 -5.81
C PRO A 153 20.74 11.76 -4.78
N TYR A 154 19.47 11.66 -4.38
CA TYR A 154 18.79 12.56 -3.46
C TYR A 154 18.82 12.11 -2.00
N LEU A 155 19.44 10.97 -1.67
CA LEU A 155 19.43 10.42 -0.31
C LEU A 155 20.15 11.34 0.69
N ASN A 156 19.50 11.59 1.83
CA ASN A 156 20.11 12.29 2.98
C ASN A 156 20.50 11.34 4.12
N LEU A 157 20.03 10.09 4.09
CA LEU A 157 20.39 9.01 5.01
C LEU A 157 20.53 7.72 4.20
N CYS A 158 21.68 7.07 4.32
CA CYS A 158 22.02 5.90 3.52
C CYS A 158 22.46 4.76 4.44
N GLN A 159 21.91 3.56 4.23
CA GLN A 159 22.42 2.34 4.84
C GLN A 159 23.54 1.77 3.97
N VAL A 160 24.76 1.75 4.47
CA VAL A 160 25.95 1.33 3.71
C VAL A 160 26.41 -0.09 4.02
N ALA A 161 25.96 -0.66 5.13
CA ALA A 161 26.09 -2.08 5.47
C ALA A 161 24.95 -2.50 6.41
N PRO A 162 24.77 -3.80 6.75
CA PRO A 162 23.78 -4.20 7.75
C PRO A 162 23.97 -3.41 9.05
N ARG A 163 22.92 -2.69 9.48
CA ARG A 163 22.91 -1.81 10.65
C ARG A 163 23.87 -0.61 10.62
N VAL A 164 24.59 -0.35 9.53
CA VAL A 164 25.53 0.78 9.43
C VAL A 164 24.98 1.85 8.50
N TYR A 165 24.96 3.09 8.97
CA TYR A 165 24.36 4.22 8.27
C TYR A 165 25.30 5.42 8.17
N MET A 166 25.07 6.26 7.18
CA MET A 166 25.75 7.53 6.96
C MET A 166 24.71 8.61 6.62
N GLN A 167 24.93 9.83 7.09
CA GLN A 167 24.07 10.99 6.83
C GLN A 167 24.78 12.01 5.95
N HIS A 168 24.04 12.59 5.01
CA HIS A 168 24.55 13.67 4.15
C HIS A 168 24.67 14.97 4.96
N GLN A 169 25.77 15.71 4.76
CA GLN A 169 26.08 16.97 5.46
C GLN A 169 26.14 18.19 4.52
N GLY A 170 25.86 18.03 3.22
CA GLY A 170 26.00 19.08 2.20
C GLY A 170 27.28 18.92 1.39
N GLU A 171 27.32 19.51 0.19
CA GLU A 171 28.52 19.58 -0.68
C GLU A 171 29.24 18.23 -0.90
N ASN A 172 28.48 17.12 -0.97
CA ASN A 172 28.97 15.72 -1.11
C ASN A 172 29.69 15.15 0.12
N ARG A 173 29.59 15.83 1.27
CA ARG A 173 30.13 15.36 2.55
C ARG A 173 29.16 14.45 3.26
N TRP A 174 29.69 13.39 3.85
CA TRP A 174 28.93 12.45 4.67
C TRP A 174 29.55 12.30 6.04
N THR A 175 28.69 12.04 7.05
CA THR A 175 29.12 11.76 8.41
C THR A 175 30.04 10.54 8.46
N VAL A 176 30.74 10.35 9.60
CA VAL A 176 31.24 9.03 9.97
C VAL A 176 30.12 7.98 9.90
N ALA A 177 30.50 6.73 9.64
CA ALA A 177 29.58 5.61 9.71
C ALA A 177 29.19 5.34 11.17
N PHE A 178 27.91 5.08 11.42
CA PHE A 178 27.40 4.78 12.76
C PHE A 178 26.43 3.59 12.73
N ASP A 179 26.44 2.83 13.82
CA ASP A 179 25.44 1.77 14.04
C ASP A 179 24.08 2.38 14.33
N GLY A 180 23.08 1.97 13.56
CA GLY A 180 21.70 2.40 13.76
C GLY A 180 20.93 1.48 14.70
N SER A 181 19.85 2.04 15.22
CA SER A 181 18.78 1.27 15.86
C SER A 181 17.77 0.77 14.82
N THR A 182 16.83 -0.06 15.25
CA THR A 182 15.66 -0.43 14.42
C THR A 182 14.92 0.78 13.87
N LYS A 183 14.79 1.84 14.69
CA LYS A 183 14.23 3.13 14.27
C LYS A 183 15.09 3.83 13.22
N GLY A 184 16.42 3.72 13.32
CA GLY A 184 17.35 4.23 12.30
C GLY A 184 17.21 3.50 10.96
N ALA A 185 17.00 2.19 11.00
CA ALA A 185 16.73 1.38 9.81
C ALA A 185 15.41 1.79 9.12
N ASP A 186 14.34 1.99 9.91
CA ASP A 186 13.07 2.52 9.40
C ASP A 186 13.25 3.90 8.75
N PHE A 187 14.07 4.78 9.34
CA PHE A 187 14.38 6.08 8.75
C PHE A 187 15.14 5.96 7.43
N ALA A 188 16.13 5.06 7.34
CA ALA A 188 16.87 4.86 6.10
C ALA A 188 15.99 4.29 4.98
N LEU A 189 15.03 3.41 5.31
CA LEU A 189 14.04 2.93 4.35
C LEU A 189 13.12 4.05 3.88
N ARG A 190 12.60 4.88 4.80
CA ARG A 190 11.76 6.03 4.48
C ARG A 190 12.49 7.10 3.67
N ALA A 191 13.79 7.29 3.92
CA ALA A 191 14.63 8.26 3.20
C ALA A 191 14.60 8.04 1.69
N GLN A 192 14.56 6.78 1.25
CA GLN A 192 14.48 6.40 -0.17
C GLN A 192 13.26 6.98 -0.89
N ILE A 193 12.16 7.19 -0.16
CA ILE A 193 10.95 7.82 -0.68
C ILE A 193 10.95 9.31 -0.31
N ALA A 194 11.00 9.63 0.97
CA ALA A 194 10.82 10.98 1.50
C ALA A 194 11.77 11.99 0.82
N ASN A 195 13.06 11.67 0.73
CA ASN A 195 14.03 12.61 0.18
C ASN A 195 13.83 12.84 -1.33
N GLY A 196 13.34 11.86 -2.08
CA GLY A 196 13.05 12.02 -3.51
C GLY A 196 11.87 12.95 -3.80
N PHE A 197 11.03 13.20 -2.79
CA PHE A 197 9.97 14.20 -2.81
C PHE A 197 10.33 15.49 -2.06
N GLY A 198 11.58 15.64 -1.63
CA GLY A 198 12.06 16.82 -0.90
C GLY A 198 11.66 16.87 0.58
N PHE A 199 11.15 15.78 1.14
CA PHE A 199 10.80 15.67 2.57
C PHE A 199 11.97 15.14 3.41
N GLY A 200 11.94 15.46 4.71
CA GLY A 200 12.87 14.92 5.69
C GLY A 200 12.53 13.46 6.04
N TYR A 201 13.55 12.61 6.18
CA TYR A 201 13.35 11.20 6.53
C TYR A 201 12.85 10.99 7.97
N ARG A 202 12.92 12.03 8.82
CA ARG A 202 12.40 12.05 10.20
C ARG A 202 10.99 12.61 10.32
N ASP A 203 10.45 13.18 9.24
CA ASP A 203 9.12 13.77 9.25
C ASP A 203 8.04 12.72 9.53
N HIS A 204 6.87 13.15 9.99
CA HIS A 204 5.78 12.24 10.32
C HIS A 204 5.33 11.46 9.07
N TRP A 205 5.63 10.16 9.02
CA TRP A 205 5.48 9.35 7.81
C TRP A 205 4.07 9.38 7.20
N GLY A 206 3.03 9.33 8.05
CA GLY A 206 1.65 9.43 7.57
C GLY A 206 1.32 10.78 6.91
N LYS A 207 1.94 11.89 7.36
CA LYS A 207 1.75 13.22 6.78
C LYS A 207 2.54 13.34 5.47
N VAL A 208 3.79 12.87 5.46
CA VAL A 208 4.62 12.80 4.24
C VAL A 208 3.92 12.01 3.14
N LYS A 209 3.43 10.80 3.43
CA LYS A 209 2.66 10.02 2.45
C LYS A 209 1.40 10.74 1.97
N GLY A 210 0.70 11.44 2.86
CA GLY A 210 -0.44 12.28 2.51
C GLY A 210 -0.10 13.39 1.52
N GLU A 211 1.00 14.11 1.75
CA GLU A 211 1.47 15.16 0.83
C GLU A 211 2.01 14.58 -0.48
N ILE A 212 2.72 13.46 -0.44
CA ILE A 212 3.15 12.75 -1.65
C ILE A 212 1.91 12.38 -2.49
N ARG A 213 0.85 11.81 -1.89
CA ARG A 213 -0.41 11.56 -2.61
C ARG A 213 -0.92 12.84 -3.27
N LYS A 214 -0.96 13.97 -2.57
CA LYS A 214 -1.41 15.25 -3.15
C LYS A 214 -0.53 15.73 -4.30
N MET A 215 0.78 15.53 -4.25
CA MET A 215 1.70 15.83 -5.36
C MET A 215 1.52 14.92 -6.57
N LEU A 216 1.04 13.71 -6.33
CA LEU A 216 0.88 12.65 -7.32
C LEU A 216 -0.53 12.63 -7.94
N LEU A 217 -1.54 13.11 -7.21
CA LEU A 217 -2.90 13.33 -7.66
C LEU A 217 -3.12 14.41 -8.76
N PRO A 218 -2.28 15.44 -9.03
CA PRO A 218 -2.63 16.55 -9.92
C PRO A 218 -2.62 16.23 -11.42
N ARG A 219 -2.67 14.96 -11.83
CA ARG A 219 -2.59 14.56 -13.23
C ARG A 219 -3.68 13.57 -13.66
N ALA A 220 -4.82 13.57 -12.97
CA ALA A 220 -6.04 12.83 -13.35
C ALA A 220 -6.40 12.94 -14.85
N ASN A 221 -6.37 14.16 -15.40
CA ASN A 221 -6.62 14.36 -16.83
C ASN A 221 -5.46 13.92 -17.73
N GLN A 222 -4.22 13.90 -17.23
CA GLN A 222 -3.07 13.37 -17.97
C GLN A 222 -3.04 11.84 -17.96
N LEU A 223 -3.59 11.19 -16.92
CA LEU A 223 -3.80 9.73 -16.90
C LEU A 223 -4.67 9.30 -18.08
N LEU A 224 -5.75 10.04 -18.35
CA LEU A 224 -6.61 9.80 -19.52
C LEU A 224 -5.89 10.04 -20.85
N GLN A 225 -4.75 10.74 -20.88
CA GLN A 225 -3.99 10.97 -22.12
C GLN A 225 -3.00 9.84 -22.45
N LEU A 226 -2.68 8.98 -21.49
CA LEU A 226 -1.71 7.91 -21.66
C LEU A 226 -2.32 6.80 -22.54
N ALA A 227 -1.58 6.37 -23.57
CA ALA A 227 -2.08 5.43 -24.58
C ALA A 227 -2.49 4.07 -23.97
N SER A 228 -1.68 3.58 -23.05
CA SER A 228 -1.96 2.40 -22.21
C SER A 228 -3.29 2.49 -21.46
N VAL A 229 -3.56 3.66 -20.85
CA VAL A 229 -4.79 3.92 -20.11
C VAL A 229 -5.98 3.97 -21.07
N LYS A 230 -5.83 4.63 -22.22
CA LYS A 230 -6.87 4.66 -23.26
C LYS A 230 -7.22 3.25 -23.74
N HIS A 231 -6.23 2.42 -24.07
CA HIS A 231 -6.47 1.04 -24.49
C HIS A 231 -7.19 0.21 -23.44
N LEU A 232 -6.76 0.29 -22.17
CA LEU A 232 -7.42 -0.38 -21.06
C LEU A 232 -8.88 0.06 -20.88
N LEU A 233 -9.13 1.37 -20.97
CA LEU A 233 -10.46 1.94 -20.84
C LEU A 233 -11.36 1.57 -22.04
N ASP A 234 -10.79 1.46 -23.24
CA ASP A 234 -11.50 1.00 -24.43
C ASP A 234 -11.84 -0.49 -24.35
N ASP A 235 -10.92 -1.33 -23.88
CA ASP A 235 -11.15 -2.76 -23.65
C ASP A 235 -12.24 -2.98 -22.59
N ALA A 236 -12.19 -2.21 -21.50
CA ALA A 236 -13.19 -2.23 -20.46
C ALA A 236 -14.56 -1.80 -21.00
N LEU A 237 -14.62 -0.71 -21.77
CA LEU A 237 -15.87 -0.24 -22.37
C LEU A 237 -16.45 -1.27 -23.34
N ARG A 238 -15.59 -1.93 -24.15
CA ARG A 238 -15.99 -3.05 -25.03
C ARG A 238 -16.52 -4.25 -24.27
N ALA A 239 -15.99 -4.54 -23.08
CA ALA A 239 -16.50 -5.55 -22.17
C ALA A 239 -17.79 -5.13 -21.44
N GLY A 240 -18.27 -3.90 -21.65
CA GLY A 240 -19.44 -3.32 -20.98
C GLY A 240 -19.16 -2.70 -19.62
N ASP A 241 -17.89 -2.69 -19.18
CA ASP A 241 -17.46 -2.07 -17.93
C ASP A 241 -17.48 -0.54 -18.07
N ARG A 242 -18.25 0.13 -17.21
CA ARG A 242 -18.38 1.62 -17.21
C ARG A 242 -17.71 2.28 -16.01
N MET A 243 -17.14 1.48 -15.10
CA MET A 243 -16.42 1.97 -13.94
C MET A 243 -15.34 0.99 -13.50
N LEU A 244 -14.11 1.48 -13.43
CA LEU A 244 -12.96 0.72 -12.96
C LEU A 244 -12.38 1.38 -11.70
N VAL A 245 -12.03 0.55 -10.71
CA VAL A 245 -11.37 1.03 -9.49
C VAL A 245 -9.98 0.43 -9.40
N CYS A 246 -8.96 1.28 -9.35
CA CYS A 246 -7.56 0.88 -9.17
C CYS A 246 -6.89 1.79 -8.14
N ASN A 247 -6.39 1.22 -7.03
CA ASN A 247 -5.65 1.95 -5.97
C ASN A 247 -6.27 3.25 -5.46
N GLY A 248 -7.60 3.31 -5.37
CA GLY A 248 -8.33 4.48 -4.90
C GLY A 248 -8.55 5.57 -5.96
N VAL A 249 -8.12 5.32 -7.19
CA VAL A 249 -8.50 6.05 -8.39
C VAL A 249 -9.69 5.34 -9.03
N VAL A 250 -10.71 6.10 -9.42
CA VAL A 250 -11.89 5.59 -10.13
C VAL A 250 -11.89 6.16 -11.54
N PHE A 251 -11.82 5.28 -12.53
CA PHE A 251 -12.14 5.63 -13.90
C PHE A 251 -13.65 5.45 -14.09
N TRP A 252 -14.32 6.51 -14.49
CA TRP A 252 -15.77 6.63 -14.50
C TRP A 252 -16.24 7.09 -15.88
N TYR A 253 -17.00 6.27 -16.59
CA TYR A 253 -17.49 6.60 -17.92
C TYR A 253 -18.89 7.22 -17.86
N GLU A 254 -19.05 8.45 -18.37
CA GLU A 254 -20.37 9.08 -18.54
C GLU A 254 -20.75 9.09 -20.04
N PRO A 255 -21.79 8.34 -20.44
CA PRO A 255 -22.25 8.33 -21.83
C PRO A 255 -23.02 9.61 -22.20
N ASP A 256 -23.64 10.26 -21.22
CA ASP A 256 -24.48 11.45 -21.44
C ASP A 256 -23.67 12.73 -21.28
N GLY A 257 -23.59 13.53 -22.35
CA GLY A 257 -23.02 14.89 -22.31
C GLY A 257 -21.59 15.05 -22.84
N ASP A 258 -21.11 14.16 -23.71
CA ASP A 258 -19.81 14.25 -24.42
C ASP A 258 -18.55 14.29 -23.54
N VAL A 259 -18.63 13.91 -22.26
CA VAL A 259 -17.47 13.97 -21.33
C VAL A 259 -16.63 12.70 -21.32
N GLY A 260 -17.17 11.54 -21.72
CA GLY A 260 -16.43 10.27 -21.80
C GLY A 260 -15.89 9.78 -20.44
N TRP A 261 -14.70 9.19 -20.45
CA TRP A 261 -14.02 8.73 -19.24
C TRP A 261 -13.55 9.92 -18.38
N GLN A 262 -13.86 9.85 -17.08
CA GLN A 262 -13.43 10.79 -16.05
C GLN A 262 -12.64 10.07 -14.97
N VAL A 263 -11.79 10.81 -14.27
CA VAL A 263 -11.07 10.29 -13.10
C VAL A 263 -11.65 10.90 -11.83
N LYS A 264 -12.15 10.04 -10.94
CA LYS A 264 -12.71 10.37 -9.62
C LYS A 264 -11.87 9.69 -8.52
N GLN A 265 -12.08 10.09 -7.27
CA GLN A 265 -11.38 9.49 -6.12
C GLN A 265 -12.32 8.56 -5.35
N THR A 266 -11.83 7.48 -4.77
CA THR A 266 -12.63 6.74 -3.78
C THR A 266 -12.57 7.43 -2.43
N SER A 267 -13.66 7.44 -1.66
CA SER A 267 -13.54 7.75 -0.23
C SER A 267 -12.68 6.68 0.45
N GLN A 268 -11.80 7.10 1.37
CA GLN A 268 -11.21 6.14 2.31
C GLN A 268 -12.37 5.55 3.13
N ILE A 269 -12.65 4.27 2.95
CA ILE A 269 -13.42 3.52 3.93
C ILE A 269 -12.44 3.34 5.08
N ASP A 270 -12.61 4.14 6.13
CA ASP A 270 -11.76 4.08 7.30
C ASP A 270 -11.79 2.65 7.87
N SER A 271 -10.62 2.11 8.17
CA SER A 271 -10.48 0.77 8.76
C SER A 271 -11.14 0.65 10.14
N GLU A 272 -11.60 1.77 10.72
CA GLU A 272 -12.28 1.84 12.01
C GLU A 272 -13.77 1.51 11.94
N THR A 273 -14.46 1.67 10.80
CA THR A 273 -15.94 1.49 10.72
C THR A 273 -16.39 0.05 10.44
N GLY A 274 -15.47 -0.88 10.21
CA GLY A 274 -15.82 -2.30 10.03
C GLY A 274 -16.59 -2.64 8.74
N GLU A 275 -16.67 -1.71 7.78
CA GLU A 275 -17.43 -1.85 6.52
C GLU A 275 -16.63 -2.57 5.41
N ALA A 276 -17.25 -3.49 4.65
CA ALA A 276 -16.60 -4.31 3.62
C ALA A 276 -17.07 -3.95 2.22
N ILE A 277 -16.19 -3.75 1.25
CA ILE A 277 -16.64 -3.46 -0.13
C ILE A 277 -17.53 -4.61 -0.64
N TRP A 278 -18.76 -4.28 -1.04
CA TRP A 278 -19.70 -5.17 -1.70
C TRP A 278 -19.41 -5.13 -3.20
N ARG A 279 -18.67 -6.11 -3.71
CA ARG A 279 -18.15 -6.11 -5.09
C ARG A 279 -19.26 -6.25 -6.14
N GLU A 280 -20.34 -6.92 -5.78
CA GLU A 280 -21.51 -7.13 -6.63
C GLU A 280 -22.51 -5.95 -6.53
N GLY A 281 -22.23 -4.96 -5.67
CA GLY A 281 -23.08 -3.79 -5.48
C GLY A 281 -22.99 -2.79 -6.62
N THR A 282 -24.05 -1.98 -6.78
CA THR A 282 -24.09 -0.88 -7.74
C THR A 282 -23.87 0.47 -7.06
N ILE A 283 -23.33 1.43 -7.81
CA ILE A 283 -23.24 2.83 -7.41
C ILE A 283 -24.43 3.57 -8.02
N LEU A 284 -25.21 4.23 -7.18
CA LEU A 284 -26.25 5.13 -7.64
C LEU A 284 -25.67 6.54 -7.78
N SER A 285 -25.47 6.98 -9.02
CA SER A 285 -25.05 8.36 -9.30
C SER A 285 -26.26 9.28 -9.33
N THR A 286 -26.51 9.97 -8.22
CA THR A 286 -27.54 11.01 -8.11
C THR A 286 -26.98 12.43 -8.21
N ASN A 287 -25.66 12.59 -8.29
CA ASN A 287 -24.98 13.87 -8.35
C ASN A 287 -23.65 13.78 -9.12
N HIS A 288 -23.01 14.93 -9.36
CA HIS A 288 -21.70 15.03 -10.04
C HIS A 288 -20.52 15.13 -9.08
N GLY A 289 -20.59 14.43 -7.94
CA GLY A 289 -19.54 14.44 -6.91
C GLY A 289 -18.20 13.90 -7.40
N ARG A 290 -17.10 14.49 -6.92
CA ARG A 290 -15.71 14.09 -7.26
C ARG A 290 -15.22 12.86 -6.50
N ILE A 291 -15.87 12.50 -5.40
CA ILE A 291 -15.58 11.34 -4.58
C ILE A 291 -16.66 10.27 -4.83
N VAL A 292 -16.22 9.04 -5.06
CA VAL A 292 -17.03 7.85 -5.20
C VAL A 292 -16.92 7.05 -3.90
N VAL A 293 -18.05 6.88 -3.23
CA VAL A 293 -18.19 5.92 -2.13
C VAL A 293 -18.57 4.59 -2.74
N LEU A 294 -17.69 3.59 -2.63
CA LEU A 294 -17.96 2.25 -3.16
C LEU A 294 -19.08 1.58 -2.36
N PRO A 295 -19.86 0.68 -2.97
CA PRO A 295 -20.83 -0.12 -2.24
C PRO A 295 -20.14 -0.93 -1.15
N TYR A 296 -20.78 -1.05 0.00
CA TYR A 296 -20.18 -1.72 1.16
C TYR A 296 -21.21 -2.45 2.01
N ILE A 297 -20.73 -3.39 2.81
CA ILE A 297 -21.46 -4.20 3.76
C ILE A 297 -21.10 -3.69 5.15
N LYS A 298 -22.09 -3.25 5.92
CA LYS A 298 -21.89 -2.83 7.33
C LYS A 298 -21.49 -4.02 8.19
N GLU A 299 -21.02 -3.76 9.42
CA GLU A 299 -20.77 -4.83 10.40
C GLU A 299 -22.03 -5.66 10.70
N SER A 300 -23.22 -5.07 10.56
CA SER A 300 -24.51 -5.75 10.70
C SER A 300 -24.84 -6.71 9.56
N GLY A 301 -24.05 -6.74 8.47
CA GLY A 301 -24.35 -7.49 7.26
C GLY A 301 -25.24 -6.74 6.25
N GLU A 302 -25.70 -5.53 6.56
CA GLU A 302 -26.50 -4.69 5.65
C GLU A 302 -25.67 -4.26 4.43
N MET A 303 -26.18 -4.54 3.23
CA MET A 303 -25.57 -4.11 1.97
C MET A 303 -26.03 -2.70 1.61
N VAL A 304 -25.07 -1.80 1.46
CA VAL A 304 -25.26 -0.38 1.15
C VAL A 304 -24.77 -0.12 -0.27
N LYS A 305 -25.62 0.49 -1.11
CA LYS A 305 -25.25 0.94 -2.45
C LYS A 305 -24.22 2.07 -2.37
N GLY A 306 -23.32 2.11 -3.36
CA GLY A 306 -22.36 3.19 -3.48
C GLY A 306 -23.04 4.48 -3.92
N HIS A 307 -22.39 5.63 -3.70
CA HIS A 307 -22.88 6.93 -4.13
C HIS A 307 -21.73 7.89 -4.39
N THR A 308 -22.00 9.01 -5.07
CA THR A 308 -21.03 10.08 -5.29
C THR A 308 -21.23 11.23 -4.28
N LYS A 309 -20.15 11.89 -3.88
CA LYS A 309 -20.16 13.09 -3.03
C LYS A 309 -18.99 14.02 -3.36
N ASN A 310 -19.04 15.24 -2.85
CA ASN A 310 -17.91 16.17 -2.90
C ASN A 310 -16.95 15.95 -1.72
N GLY A 311 -15.72 16.47 -1.84
CA GLY A 311 -14.73 16.41 -0.78
C GLY A 311 -15.03 17.39 0.37
N PRO A 312 -14.38 17.21 1.54
CA PRO A 312 -14.45 18.19 2.61
C PRO A 312 -14.02 19.58 2.10
N GLY A 313 -14.89 20.58 2.27
CA GLY A 313 -14.66 21.96 1.83
C GLY A 313 -15.20 22.35 0.44
N ASP A 314 -15.66 21.38 -0.38
CA ASP A 314 -16.13 21.62 -1.76
C ASP A 314 -17.64 22.00 -1.85
N GLY A 315 -18.33 22.11 -0.72
CA GLY A 315 -19.80 22.28 -0.68
C GLY A 315 -20.56 21.04 -1.20
N PRO A 316 -21.91 21.08 -1.21
CA PRO A 316 -22.72 19.97 -1.71
C PRO A 316 -22.46 19.70 -3.21
N ALA A 317 -22.41 18.42 -3.58
CA ALA A 317 -22.26 18.03 -4.98
C ALA A 317 -23.49 18.45 -5.80
N LYS A 318 -23.28 18.94 -7.03
CA LYS A 318 -24.38 19.35 -7.91
C LYS A 318 -25.29 18.14 -8.20
N PRO A 319 -26.60 18.22 -7.87
CA PRO A 319 -27.51 17.10 -8.09
C PRO A 319 -27.72 16.86 -9.58
N ARG A 320 -27.91 15.59 -9.95
CA ARG A 320 -28.42 15.21 -11.27
C ARG A 320 -29.93 15.41 -11.29
N HIS A 321 -30.47 15.65 -12.47
CA HIS A 321 -31.90 15.56 -12.66
C HIS A 321 -32.35 14.09 -12.51
N ALA A 322 -33.51 13.84 -11.90
CA ALA A 322 -33.93 12.51 -11.46
C ALA A 322 -34.04 11.48 -12.61
N GLN A 323 -34.36 11.93 -13.82
CA GLN A 323 -34.41 11.07 -15.02
C GLN A 323 -33.02 10.64 -15.53
N HIS A 324 -31.95 11.23 -15.01
CA HIS A 324 -30.55 10.93 -15.37
C HIS A 324 -29.80 10.23 -14.24
N TYR A 325 -30.52 9.62 -13.30
CA TYR A 325 -29.90 8.75 -12.31
C TYR A 325 -29.43 7.48 -13.00
N VAL A 326 -28.17 7.12 -12.76
CA VAL A 326 -27.55 5.96 -13.37
C VAL A 326 -27.07 5.03 -12.26
N GLU A 327 -27.49 3.77 -12.34
CA GLU A 327 -26.87 2.69 -11.58
C GLU A 327 -25.70 2.12 -12.37
N ILE A 328 -24.50 2.19 -11.79
CA ILE A 328 -23.28 1.76 -12.44
C ILE A 328 -22.71 0.55 -11.66
N PRO A 329 -22.65 -0.64 -12.27
CA PRO A 329 -21.88 -1.74 -11.70
C PRO A 329 -20.39 -1.38 -11.78
N PHE A 330 -19.59 -1.88 -10.84
CA PHE A 330 -18.17 -1.59 -10.83
C PHE A 330 -17.32 -2.84 -10.77
N LYS A 331 -16.13 -2.72 -11.35
CA LYS A 331 -15.12 -3.77 -11.31
C LYS A 331 -13.90 -3.27 -10.56
N SER A 332 -13.59 -3.96 -9.46
CA SER A 332 -12.33 -3.78 -8.75
C SER A 332 -11.31 -4.75 -9.35
N LEU A 333 -10.26 -4.20 -9.95
CA LEU A 333 -9.18 -4.97 -10.55
C LEU A 333 -8.35 -5.61 -9.42
N LYS A 334 -8.16 -6.94 -9.48
CA LYS A 334 -7.63 -7.76 -8.38
C LYS A 334 -6.11 -7.67 -8.23
N ASP A 335 -5.37 -7.67 -9.33
CA ASP A 335 -3.92 -7.60 -9.40
C ASP A 335 -3.49 -6.94 -10.73
N ASP A 336 -2.47 -6.10 -10.66
CA ASP A 336 -1.62 -5.58 -11.74
C ASP A 336 -2.26 -5.15 -13.08
N LEU A 337 -3.34 -4.37 -13.00
CA LEU A 337 -3.48 -3.22 -13.90
C LEU A 337 -3.13 -1.97 -13.12
N MET A 338 -1.94 -2.01 -12.51
CA MET A 338 -1.22 -0.82 -12.16
C MET A 338 -0.89 -0.16 -13.48
N ILE A 339 -1.79 0.70 -13.94
CA ILE A 339 -1.29 1.98 -14.40
C ILE A 339 -0.50 2.48 -13.20
N GLY A 340 0.82 2.42 -13.29
CA GLY A 340 1.64 3.14 -12.33
C GLY A 340 1.09 4.56 -12.22
N LEU A 341 1.44 5.30 -11.18
CA LEU A 341 1.21 6.74 -11.15
C LEU A 341 1.73 7.50 -12.41
N PHE A 342 2.43 6.78 -13.31
CA PHE A 342 3.03 7.17 -14.59
C PHE A 342 2.33 6.67 -15.86
N GLY A 343 1.23 5.90 -15.79
CA GLY A 343 0.63 5.35 -17.03
C GLY A 343 1.19 4.01 -17.49
N GLU A 344 2.26 3.50 -16.90
CA GLU A 344 2.92 2.29 -17.39
C GLU A 344 2.11 1.05 -16.99
N LEU A 345 1.92 0.12 -17.94
CA LEU A 345 1.32 -1.20 -17.73
C LEU A 345 2.43 -2.24 -17.59
N PRO A 346 2.20 -3.38 -16.91
CA PRO A 346 3.17 -4.47 -16.78
C PRO A 346 3.36 -5.30 -18.07
N TYR A 347 3.16 -4.70 -19.26
CA TYR A 347 3.23 -5.37 -20.56
C TYR A 347 4.18 -4.68 -21.56
N GLU A 348 5.15 -3.92 -21.08
CA GLU A 348 6.35 -3.59 -21.87
C GLU A 348 7.58 -4.33 -21.34
#